data_AF-X0UCT1-F1
#
_entry.id   AF-X0UCT1-F1
#
_cell.length_a   1.000
_cell.length_b   1.000
_cell.length_c   1.000
_cell.angle_alpha   90.00
_cell.angle_beta   90.00
_cell.angle_gamma   90.00
#
_symmetry.space_group_name_H-M   'P 1'
#
loop_
_entity.id
_entity.type
_entity.pdbx_description
1 polymer ?
#
loop_
_entity_poly.entity_id
_entity_poly.type
_entity_poly.pdbx_seq_one_letter_code
_entity_poly.pdbx_strand_id
1 'polypeptide(L)'
;ERINLLFMSTVVTRGKGRAVVVETGMITEVGKIAEEIRETKERPTSFQLELNALGKKITYAVIGIIAFILPVQFLIGAADFATIFLTAIALAVASIPEGLPAVVTIALALGTRRMVKRNSLVKKLPVVESLGSVDTICTDKTGTLTEGLMTVRKLSFDGEVIDVTGVGYGLDGDFLINGKKIDARRVSPLLNCGLLCNNSVLGKDENQKKKYIGDPTEIALLISAGKAGLEPDEYV
;
A
#
# COMPACT_ATOMS: atom_id res chain seq x y z
N GLU A 1 10.81 12.45 21.89
CA GLU A 1 11.63 12.65 20.67
C GLU A 1 13.11 12.66 21.04
N ARG A 2 13.99 12.19 20.15
CA ARG A 2 15.46 12.15 20.34
C ARG A 2 16.13 13.13 19.36
N ILE A 3 16.11 14.42 19.70
CA ILE A 3 16.52 15.52 18.79
C ILE A 3 18.03 15.58 18.49
N ASN A 4 18.85 14.87 19.26
CA ASN A 4 20.31 14.81 19.11
C ASN A 4 20.79 13.57 18.34
N LEU A 5 19.88 12.78 17.78
CA LEU A 5 20.20 11.58 17.00
C LEU A 5 19.88 11.77 15.52
N LEU A 6 20.68 11.12 14.68
CA LEU A 6 20.44 10.96 13.25
C LEU A 6 20.16 9.48 12.99
N PHE A 7 19.09 9.19 12.26
CA PHE A 7 18.67 7.81 11.99
C PHE A 7 19.10 7.36 10.60
N MET A 8 19.46 6.08 10.48
CA MET A 8 19.69 5.44 9.18
C MET A 8 18.45 5.62 8.28
N SER A 9 18.66 5.80 6.97
CA SER A 9 17.60 6.06 5.97
C SER A 9 16.84 7.39 6.12
N THR A 10 17.34 8.33 6.93
CA THR A 10 16.87 9.72 6.93
C THR A 10 17.79 10.62 6.10
N VAL A 11 17.25 11.73 5.60
CA VAL A 11 18.00 12.70 4.79
C VAL A 11 18.04 14.06 5.48
N VAL A 12 19.18 14.74 5.42
CA VAL A 12 19.32 16.11 5.90
C VAL A 12 18.69 17.05 4.88
N THR A 13 17.60 17.72 5.25
CA THR A 13 16.89 18.64 4.36
C THR A 13 17.51 20.04 4.36
N ARG A 14 18.21 20.44 5.45
CA ARG A 14 18.85 21.75 5.57
C ARG A 14 20.06 21.71 6.53
N GLY A 15 21.09 22.50 6.22
CA GLY A 15 22.26 22.72 7.09
C GLY A 15 23.41 21.74 6.87
N LYS A 16 24.44 21.83 7.74
CA LYS A 16 25.62 20.93 7.77
C LYS A 16 26.00 20.64 9.22
N GLY A 17 26.50 19.44 9.49
CA GLY A 17 26.89 19.03 10.85
C GLY A 17 27.89 17.89 10.85
N ARG A 18 28.45 17.61 12.03
CA ARG A 18 29.29 16.45 12.32
C ARG A 18 28.57 15.59 13.37
N ALA A 19 28.65 14.27 13.22
CA ALA A 19 28.05 13.32 14.14
C ALA A 19 29.00 12.16 14.40
N VAL A 20 28.83 11.49 15.55
CA VAL A 20 29.52 10.25 15.89
C VAL A 20 28.58 9.08 15.60
N VAL A 21 29.09 8.05 14.93
CA VAL A 21 28.32 6.83 14.66
C VAL A 21 28.17 6.04 15.96
N VAL A 22 26.94 5.83 16.41
CA VAL A 22 26.62 5.08 17.64
C VAL A 22 26.12 3.66 17.38
N GLU A 23 25.47 3.41 16.24
CA GLU A 23 24.93 2.11 15.83
C GLU A 23 25.14 1.90 14.33
N THR A 24 25.35 0.64 13.89
CA THR A 24 25.52 0.27 12.48
C THR A 24 24.82 -1.05 12.16
N GLY A 25 24.29 -1.22 10.95
CA GLY A 25 23.65 -2.48 10.53
C GLY A 25 22.35 -2.77 11.30
N MET A 26 22.15 -4.03 11.69
CA MET A 26 20.87 -4.52 12.28
C MET A 26 20.57 -3.97 13.67
N ILE A 27 21.57 -3.42 14.38
CA ILE A 27 21.34 -2.78 15.68
C ILE A 27 20.74 -1.37 15.58
N THR A 28 20.73 -0.76 14.39
CA THR A 28 20.05 0.55 14.17
C THR A 28 18.54 0.41 14.28
N GLU A 29 17.81 1.51 14.50
CA GLU A 29 16.33 1.48 14.53
C GLU A 29 15.71 0.91 13.24
N VAL A 30 16.24 1.27 12.06
CA VAL A 30 15.78 0.68 10.78
C VAL A 30 16.14 -0.80 10.68
N GLY A 31 17.31 -1.19 11.21
CA GLY A 31 17.72 -2.58 11.31
C GLY A 31 16.78 -3.43 12.16
N LYS A 32 16.39 -2.92 13.34
CA LYS A 32 15.42 -3.56 14.24
C LYS A 32 14.06 -3.77 13.54
N ILE A 33 13.55 -2.75 12.85
CA ILE A 33 12.30 -2.87 12.07
C ILE A 33 12.43 -3.93 10.97
N ALA A 34 13.56 -3.97 10.26
CA ALA A 34 13.79 -4.96 9.21
C ALA A 34 13.84 -6.40 9.76
N GLU A 35 14.39 -6.59 10.96
CA GLU A 35 14.38 -7.88 11.66
C GLU A 35 12.95 -8.29 12.04
N GLU A 36 12.18 -7.39 12.65
CA GLU A 36 10.78 -7.66 13.02
C GLU A 36 9.91 -8.06 11.81
N ILE A 37 10.12 -7.39 10.67
CA ILE A 37 9.44 -7.73 9.41
C ILE A 37 9.84 -9.14 8.95
N ARG A 38 11.12 -9.52 9.09
CA ARG A 38 11.63 -10.82 8.67
C ARG A 38 11.14 -11.97 9.56
N GLU A 39 11.05 -11.74 10.87
CA GLU A 39 10.58 -12.75 11.83
C GLU A 39 9.07 -13.00 11.74
N THR A 40 8.32 -12.07 11.14
CA THR A 40 6.88 -12.19 10.97
C THR A 40 6.52 -13.31 10.00
N LYS A 41 5.99 -14.42 10.52
CA LYS A 41 5.55 -15.57 9.72
C LYS A 41 4.31 -15.25 8.90
N GLU A 42 4.33 -15.65 7.63
CA GLU A 42 3.15 -15.62 6.78
C GLU A 42 2.08 -16.58 7.30
N ARG A 43 0.86 -16.07 7.47
CA ARG A 43 -0.29 -16.87 7.85
C ARG A 43 -0.97 -17.42 6.59
N PRO A 44 -1.48 -18.66 6.61
CA PRO A 44 -2.30 -19.18 5.52
C PRO A 44 -3.56 -18.33 5.37
N THR A 45 -4.10 -18.26 4.16
CA THR A 45 -5.32 -17.49 3.89
C THR A 45 -6.58 -18.25 4.34
N SER A 46 -7.71 -17.55 4.47
CA SER A 46 -8.98 -18.15 4.90
C SER A 46 -9.40 -19.32 3.99
N PHE A 47 -9.31 -19.13 2.68
CA PHE A 47 -9.57 -20.18 1.70
C PHE A 47 -8.58 -21.35 1.80
N GLN A 48 -7.29 -21.11 2.07
CA GLN A 48 -6.34 -22.20 2.31
C GLN A 48 -6.70 -23.00 3.56
N LEU A 49 -7.18 -22.34 4.62
CA LEU A 49 -7.66 -23.01 5.83
C LEU A 49 -8.91 -23.86 5.54
N GLU A 50 -9.87 -23.34 4.77
CA GLU A 50 -11.06 -24.06 4.35
C GLU A 50 -10.74 -25.27 3.47
N LEU A 51 -9.84 -25.10 2.49
CA LEU A 51 -9.37 -26.20 1.64
C LEU A 51 -8.68 -27.30 2.46
N ASN A 52 -7.82 -26.92 3.42
CA ASN A 52 -7.17 -27.87 4.30
C ASN A 52 -8.18 -28.60 5.20
N ALA A 53 -9.20 -27.90 5.68
CA ALA A 53 -10.28 -28.51 6.46
C ALA A 53 -11.12 -29.49 5.62
N LEU A 54 -11.45 -29.11 4.37
CA LEU A 54 -12.15 -29.96 3.42
C LEU A 54 -11.33 -31.21 3.09
N GLY A 55 -10.04 -31.04 2.77
CA GLY A 55 -9.12 -32.15 2.51
C GLY A 55 -9.06 -33.12 3.67
N LYS A 56 -8.89 -32.63 4.91
CA LYS A 56 -8.91 -33.47 6.12
C LYS A 56 -10.23 -34.24 6.27
N LYS A 57 -11.37 -33.59 6.05
CA LYS A 57 -12.69 -34.26 6.13
C LYS A 57 -12.82 -35.39 5.11
N ILE A 58 -12.39 -35.16 3.86
CA ILE A 58 -12.39 -36.19 2.81
C ILE A 58 -11.46 -37.34 3.21
N THR A 59 -10.23 -37.04 3.65
CA THR A 59 -9.27 -38.06 4.08
C THR A 59 -9.82 -38.91 5.24
N TYR A 60 -10.42 -38.30 6.26
CA TYR A 60 -11.01 -39.05 7.37
C TYR A 60 -12.20 -39.91 6.93
N ALA A 61 -13.05 -39.40 6.04
CA ALA A 61 -14.17 -40.17 5.50
C ALA A 61 -13.69 -41.40 4.73
N VAL A 62 -12.66 -41.24 3.88
CA VAL A 62 -12.11 -42.33 3.06
C VAL A 62 -11.39 -43.36 3.92
N ILE A 63 -10.59 -42.93 4.88
CA ILE A 63 -9.96 -43.84 5.86
C ILE A 63 -11.03 -44.63 6.61
N GLY A 64 -12.14 -43.98 7.02
CA GLY A 64 -13.27 -44.65 7.65
C GLY A 64 -13.91 -45.72 6.75
N ILE A 65 -14.12 -45.39 5.46
CA ILE A 65 -14.65 -46.34 4.47
C ILE A 65 -13.69 -47.52 4.27
N ILE A 66 -12.39 -47.27 4.11
CA ILE A 66 -11.38 -48.31 3.96
C ILE A 66 -11.33 -49.20 5.22
N ALA A 67 -11.29 -48.60 6.40
CA ALA A 67 -11.28 -49.32 7.68
C ALA A 67 -12.54 -50.17 7.88
N PHE A 68 -13.66 -49.82 7.25
CA PHE A 68 -14.89 -50.60 7.28
C PHE A 68 -14.93 -51.71 6.21
N ILE A 69 -14.53 -51.41 4.97
CA ILE A 69 -14.63 -52.35 3.84
C ILE A 69 -13.61 -53.50 3.97
N LEU A 70 -12.37 -53.22 4.40
CA LEU A 70 -11.32 -54.25 4.45
C LEU A 70 -11.63 -55.41 5.40
N PRO A 71 -12.07 -55.18 6.66
CA PRO A 71 -12.46 -56.26 7.54
C PRO A 71 -13.66 -57.05 7.01
N VAL A 72 -14.64 -56.37 6.40
CA VAL A 72 -15.83 -57.02 5.83
C VAL A 72 -15.46 -57.94 4.66
N GLN A 73 -14.61 -57.48 3.73
CA GLN A 73 -14.12 -58.33 2.63
C GLN A 73 -13.31 -59.53 3.15
N PHE A 74 -12.50 -59.31 4.18
CA PHE A 74 -11.70 -60.36 4.80
C PHE A 74 -12.58 -61.41 5.51
N LEU A 75 -13.59 -60.97 6.26
CA LEU A 75 -14.53 -61.83 7.00
C LEU A 75 -15.44 -62.65 6.08
N ILE A 76 -15.89 -62.07 4.95
CA ILE A 76 -16.74 -62.77 3.97
C ILE A 76 -15.92 -63.74 3.11
N GLY A 77 -14.59 -63.62 3.09
CA GLY A 77 -13.72 -64.41 2.21
C GLY A 77 -13.92 -64.06 0.73
N ALA A 78 -14.40 -62.85 0.43
CA ALA A 78 -14.80 -62.43 -0.90
C ALA A 78 -13.62 -62.17 -1.85
N ALA A 79 -12.40 -61.99 -1.32
CA ALA A 79 -11.21 -61.68 -2.08
C ALA A 79 -9.93 -62.14 -1.36
N ASP A 80 -8.84 -62.32 -2.11
CA ASP A 80 -7.51 -62.59 -1.57
C ASP A 80 -6.87 -61.30 -0.99
N PHE A 81 -5.87 -61.48 -0.11
CA PHE A 81 -5.21 -60.36 0.57
C PHE A 81 -4.66 -59.31 -0.42
N ALA A 82 -4.12 -59.75 -1.57
CA ALA A 82 -3.60 -58.84 -2.57
C ALA A 82 -4.71 -57.95 -3.18
N THR A 83 -5.88 -58.51 -3.52
CA THR A 83 -7.01 -57.72 -4.04
C THR A 83 -7.58 -56.76 -2.99
N ILE A 84 -7.69 -57.20 -1.73
CA ILE A 84 -8.13 -56.36 -0.61
C ILE A 84 -7.19 -55.15 -0.45
N PHE A 85 -5.88 -55.40 -0.47
CA PHE A 85 -4.85 -54.36 -0.37
C PHE A 85 -4.84 -53.40 -1.57
N LEU A 86 -4.94 -53.92 -2.79
CA LEU A 86 -5.04 -53.11 -4.01
C LEU A 86 -6.30 -52.23 -4.02
N THR A 87 -7.43 -52.75 -3.51
CA THR A 87 -8.67 -51.99 -3.38
C THR A 87 -8.53 -50.82 -2.40
N ALA A 88 -7.82 -51.02 -1.28
CA ALA A 88 -7.54 -49.95 -0.32
C ALA A 88 -6.73 -48.80 -0.96
N ILE A 89 -5.68 -49.15 -1.71
CA ILE A 89 -4.84 -48.18 -2.42
C ILE A 89 -5.66 -47.46 -3.49
N ALA A 90 -6.46 -48.20 -4.28
CA ALA A 90 -7.31 -47.61 -5.32
C ALA A 90 -8.31 -46.59 -4.74
N LEU A 91 -8.96 -46.92 -3.62
CA LEU A 91 -9.86 -46.01 -2.91
C LEU A 91 -9.13 -44.80 -2.35
N ALA A 92 -7.95 -44.99 -1.78
CA ALA A 92 -7.14 -43.91 -1.24
C ALA A 92 -6.72 -42.92 -2.33
N VAL A 93 -6.16 -43.40 -3.44
CA VAL A 93 -5.72 -42.57 -4.57
C VAL A 93 -6.91 -41.86 -5.23
N ALA A 94 -8.02 -42.58 -5.46
CA ALA A 94 -9.22 -42.00 -6.07
C ALA A 94 -9.84 -40.84 -5.25
N SER A 95 -9.52 -40.75 -3.96
CA SER A 95 -10.01 -39.70 -3.09
C SER A 95 -9.18 -38.42 -3.07
N ILE A 96 -7.97 -38.44 -3.65
CA ILE A 96 -7.09 -37.27 -3.68
C ILE A 96 -7.61 -36.31 -4.75
N PRO A 97 -7.96 -35.06 -4.39
CA PRO A 97 -8.48 -34.09 -5.35
C PRO A 97 -7.32 -33.44 -6.14
N GLU A 98 -6.69 -34.21 -7.02
CA GLU A 98 -5.50 -33.78 -7.79
C GLU A 98 -5.76 -32.56 -8.70
N GLY A 99 -7.01 -32.38 -9.16
CA GLY A 99 -7.40 -31.24 -9.99
C GLY A 99 -7.60 -29.93 -9.20
N LEU A 100 -7.80 -30.00 -7.88
CA LEU A 100 -8.19 -28.85 -7.07
C LEU A 100 -7.09 -27.78 -7.01
N PRO A 101 -5.80 -28.10 -6.74
CA PRO A 101 -4.72 -27.11 -6.77
C PRO A 101 -4.59 -26.39 -8.12
N ALA A 102 -4.80 -27.10 -9.23
CA ALA A 102 -4.70 -26.54 -10.58
C ALA A 102 -5.84 -25.55 -10.84
N VAL A 103 -7.08 -25.94 -10.56
CA VAL A 103 -8.27 -25.08 -10.75
C VAL A 103 -8.19 -23.83 -9.88
N VAL A 104 -7.78 -23.98 -8.62
CA VAL A 104 -7.57 -22.85 -7.70
C VAL A 104 -6.53 -21.87 -8.24
N THR A 105 -5.39 -22.38 -8.69
CA THR A 105 -4.30 -21.54 -9.22
C THR A 105 -4.75 -20.77 -10.46
N ILE A 106 -5.47 -21.43 -11.38
CA ILE A 106 -6.01 -20.78 -12.58
C ILE A 106 -7.02 -19.69 -12.21
N ALA A 107 -7.92 -19.97 -11.26
CA ALA A 107 -8.90 -19.00 -10.79
C ALA A 107 -8.23 -17.76 -10.17
N LEU A 108 -7.24 -17.95 -9.28
CA LEU A 108 -6.47 -16.85 -8.68
C LEU A 108 -5.65 -16.06 -9.71
N ALA A 109 -5.09 -16.73 -10.71
CA ALA A 109 -4.34 -16.09 -11.79
C ALA A 109 -5.26 -15.21 -12.67
N LEU A 110 -6.46 -15.70 -13.01
CA LEU A 110 -7.46 -14.90 -13.72
C LEU A 110 -7.92 -13.69 -12.91
N GLY A 111 -8.12 -13.85 -11.59
CA GLY A 111 -8.41 -12.75 -10.68
C GLY A 111 -7.30 -11.70 -10.63
N THR A 112 -6.05 -12.15 -10.49
CA THR A 112 -4.86 -11.30 -10.50
C THR A 112 -4.76 -10.51 -11.81
N ARG A 113 -4.99 -11.16 -12.96
CA ARG A 113 -4.98 -10.49 -14.27
C ARG A 113 -6.04 -9.38 -14.36
N ARG A 114 -7.22 -9.57 -13.77
CA ARG A 114 -8.27 -8.53 -13.71
C ARG A 114 -7.86 -7.36 -12.80
N MET A 115 -7.18 -7.63 -11.69
CA MET A 115 -6.68 -6.60 -10.76
C MET A 115 -5.58 -5.74 -11.40
N VAL A 116 -4.64 -6.36 -12.11
CA VAL A 116 -3.56 -5.62 -12.81
C VAL A 116 -4.12 -4.65 -13.85
N LYS A 117 -5.18 -5.03 -14.58
CA LYS A 117 -5.89 -4.12 -15.51
C LYS A 117 -6.52 -2.89 -14.83
N ARG A 118 -6.65 -2.90 -13.50
CA ARG A 118 -7.15 -1.79 -12.67
C ARG A 118 -6.03 -1.14 -11.85
N ASN A 119 -4.78 -1.22 -12.32
CA ASN A 119 -3.60 -0.66 -11.66
C ASN A 119 -3.30 -1.24 -10.27
N SER A 120 -3.78 -2.45 -9.95
CA SER A 120 -3.44 -3.16 -8.72
C SER A 120 -2.50 -4.33 -9.01
N LEU A 121 -1.22 -4.17 -8.65
CA LEU A 121 -0.19 -5.18 -8.85
C LEU A 121 -0.18 -6.18 -7.70
N VAL A 122 -0.64 -7.41 -7.96
CA VAL A 122 -0.62 -8.49 -6.98
C VAL A 122 0.69 -9.25 -7.06
N LYS A 123 1.49 -9.24 -5.97
CA LYS A 123 2.77 -9.96 -5.89
C LYS A 123 2.63 -11.45 -5.54
N LYS A 124 1.53 -11.83 -4.89
CA LYS A 124 1.25 -13.21 -4.43
C LYS A 124 -0.19 -13.58 -4.76
N LEU A 125 -0.40 -14.64 -5.53
CA LEU A 125 -1.73 -15.06 -5.99
C LEU A 125 -2.77 -15.25 -4.85
N PRO A 126 -2.43 -15.82 -3.67
CA PRO A 126 -3.40 -15.97 -2.58
C PRO A 126 -3.97 -14.65 -2.04
N VAL A 127 -3.28 -13.52 -2.24
CA VAL A 127 -3.74 -12.20 -1.77
C VAL A 127 -5.04 -11.77 -2.44
N VAL A 128 -5.32 -12.25 -3.66
CA VAL A 128 -6.60 -11.96 -4.35
C VAL A 128 -7.80 -12.41 -3.52
N GLU A 129 -7.68 -13.56 -2.86
CA GLU A 129 -8.74 -14.06 -1.98
C GLU A 129 -8.78 -13.28 -0.67
N SER A 130 -7.63 -13.05 -0.04
CA SER A 130 -7.58 -12.32 1.24
C SER A 130 -8.16 -10.91 1.12
N LEU A 131 -8.03 -10.26 -0.05
CA LEU A 131 -8.66 -8.95 -0.32
C LEU A 131 -10.20 -9.04 -0.33
N GLY A 132 -10.75 -10.17 -0.77
CA GLY A 132 -12.20 -10.42 -0.78
C GLY A 132 -12.79 -10.67 0.60
N SER A 133 -11.96 -11.06 1.58
CA SER A 133 -12.37 -11.31 2.96
C SER A 133 -11.95 -10.20 3.94
N VAL A 134 -11.54 -9.03 3.44
CA VAL A 134 -11.16 -7.90 4.31
C VAL A 134 -12.39 -7.33 4.99
N ASP A 135 -12.36 -7.25 6.32
CA ASP A 135 -13.35 -6.55 7.14
C ASP A 135 -12.85 -5.18 7.64
N THR A 136 -11.53 -5.01 7.72
CA THR A 136 -10.87 -3.83 8.29
C THR A 136 -9.75 -3.34 7.37
N ILE A 137 -9.81 -2.08 6.96
CA ILE A 137 -8.76 -1.43 6.17
C ILE A 137 -7.98 -0.47 7.06
N CYS A 138 -6.75 -0.86 7.41
CA CYS A 138 -5.78 0.05 8.03
C CYS A 138 -5.00 0.77 6.92
N THR A 139 -5.22 2.06 6.77
CA THR A 139 -4.53 2.89 5.76
C THR A 139 -3.66 3.93 6.45
N ASP A 140 -2.49 4.19 5.87
CA ASP A 140 -1.72 5.38 6.23
C ASP A 140 -2.44 6.63 5.66
N LYS A 141 -2.20 7.80 6.27
CA LYS A 141 -2.75 9.08 5.81
C LYS A 141 -1.88 9.65 4.70
N THR A 142 -0.62 9.92 5.01
CA THR A 142 0.26 10.71 4.15
C THR A 142 0.76 9.85 3.00
N GLY A 143 0.53 10.27 1.76
CA GLY A 143 0.93 9.52 0.57
C GLY A 143 0.02 8.36 0.19
N THR A 144 -1.05 8.09 0.96
CA THR A 144 -2.09 7.09 0.63
C THR A 144 -3.47 7.74 0.54
N LEU A 145 -3.99 8.32 1.63
CA LEU A 145 -5.24 9.09 1.59
C LEU A 145 -5.03 10.52 1.11
N THR A 146 -3.84 11.07 1.36
CA THR A 146 -3.43 12.38 0.86
C THR A 146 -2.31 12.23 -0.16
N GLU A 147 -2.18 13.20 -1.06
CA GLU A 147 -1.09 13.22 -2.05
C GLU A 147 0.29 13.47 -1.42
N GLY A 148 0.37 13.70 -0.10
CA GLY A 148 1.62 14.09 0.57
C GLY A 148 2.13 15.48 0.19
N LEU A 149 1.33 16.24 -0.55
CA LEU A 149 1.66 17.59 -1.01
C LEU A 149 1.00 18.62 -0.09
N MET A 150 1.82 19.46 0.54
CA MET A 150 1.31 20.63 1.27
C MET A 150 0.64 21.58 0.29
N THR A 151 -0.55 22.08 0.62
CA THR A 151 -1.34 22.96 -0.23
C THR A 151 -2.04 24.00 0.62
N VAL A 152 -1.94 25.27 0.24
CA VAL A 152 -2.72 26.34 0.86
C VAL A 152 -4.20 26.13 0.51
N ARG A 153 -5.04 25.98 1.54
CA ARG A 153 -6.49 25.76 1.37
C ARG A 153 -7.34 26.98 1.71
N LYS A 154 -6.85 27.83 2.61
CA LYS A 154 -7.55 29.04 3.03
C LYS A 154 -6.53 30.15 3.26
N LEU A 155 -6.93 31.37 2.94
CA LEU A 155 -6.23 32.60 3.28
C LEU A 155 -7.13 33.39 4.24
N SER A 156 -6.52 34.10 5.19
CA SER A 156 -7.23 35.12 5.95
C SER A 156 -6.63 36.47 5.60
N PHE A 157 -7.43 37.33 4.99
CA PHE A 157 -7.00 38.64 4.49
C PHE A 157 -8.15 39.63 4.59
N ASP A 158 -7.87 40.84 5.08
CA ASP A 158 -8.86 41.92 5.22
C ASP A 158 -10.12 41.50 6.03
N GLY A 159 -9.93 40.69 7.06
CA GLY A 159 -11.02 40.16 7.90
C GLY A 159 -11.88 39.07 7.25
N GLU A 160 -11.61 38.71 5.99
CA GLU A 160 -12.30 37.64 5.26
C GLU A 160 -11.49 36.33 5.27
N VAL A 161 -12.19 35.19 5.21
CA VAL A 161 -11.58 33.87 4.96
C VAL A 161 -11.88 33.47 3.54
N ILE A 162 -10.83 33.23 2.77
CA ILE A 162 -10.87 33.03 1.33
C ILE A 162 -10.43 31.59 1.06
N ASP A 163 -11.29 30.79 0.46
CA ASP A 163 -10.96 29.41 0.09
C ASP A 163 -10.10 29.40 -1.17
N VAL A 164 -9.08 28.54 -1.19
CA VAL A 164 -8.17 28.33 -2.32
C VAL A 164 -8.42 26.95 -2.88
N THR A 165 -8.88 26.86 -4.13
CA THR A 165 -9.12 25.60 -4.81
C THR A 165 -7.85 25.09 -5.51
N GLY A 166 -7.92 23.87 -6.06
CA GLY A 166 -6.77 23.14 -6.58
C GLY A 166 -5.98 22.42 -5.49
N VAL A 167 -5.31 21.33 -5.87
CA VAL A 167 -4.54 20.46 -4.98
C VAL A 167 -3.13 20.27 -5.52
N GLY A 168 -2.17 20.07 -4.62
CA GLY A 168 -0.81 19.77 -5.00
C GLY A 168 -0.10 20.98 -5.61
N TYR A 169 0.82 20.70 -6.54
CA TYR A 169 1.70 21.69 -7.16
C TYR A 169 1.24 22.13 -8.56
N GLY A 170 -0.06 21.99 -8.85
CA GLY A 170 -0.69 22.57 -10.02
C GLY A 170 -1.01 24.07 -9.80
N LEU A 171 -0.94 24.84 -10.89
CA LEU A 171 -1.32 26.26 -10.90
C LEU A 171 -2.82 26.46 -11.16
N ASP A 172 -3.56 25.38 -11.39
CA ASP A 172 -5.01 25.43 -11.51
C ASP A 172 -5.64 25.64 -10.13
N GLY A 173 -6.43 26.71 -10.00
CA GLY A 173 -7.13 27.04 -8.77
C GLY A 173 -7.75 28.42 -8.79
N ASP A 174 -8.80 28.58 -7.99
CA ASP A 174 -9.57 29.81 -7.84
C ASP A 174 -9.58 30.23 -6.37
N PHE A 175 -9.79 31.52 -6.16
CA PHE A 175 -10.01 32.12 -4.85
C PHE A 175 -11.50 32.38 -4.68
N LEU A 176 -12.09 31.90 -3.58
CA LEU A 176 -13.52 31.95 -3.33
C LEU A 176 -13.82 32.62 -1.99
N ILE A 177 -14.87 33.46 -1.95
CA ILE A 177 -15.47 33.96 -0.71
C ILE A 177 -16.93 33.52 -0.70
N ASN A 178 -17.34 32.80 0.36
CA ASN A 178 -18.69 32.24 0.46
C ASN A 178 -19.10 31.47 -0.82
N GLY A 179 -18.15 30.74 -1.42
CA GLY A 179 -18.35 29.96 -2.65
C GLY A 179 -18.35 30.76 -3.97
N LYS A 180 -18.18 32.09 -3.94
CA LYS A 180 -18.12 32.92 -5.14
C LYS A 180 -16.68 33.27 -5.50
N LYS A 181 -16.31 33.08 -6.77
CA LYS A 181 -14.99 33.44 -7.29
C LYS A 181 -14.74 34.94 -7.16
N ILE A 182 -13.58 35.28 -6.61
CA ILE A 182 -13.08 36.65 -6.52
C ILE A 182 -11.90 36.84 -7.46
N ASP A 183 -11.58 38.10 -7.75
CA ASP A 183 -10.34 38.46 -8.40
C ASP A 183 -9.15 38.23 -7.44
N ALA A 184 -8.16 37.45 -7.90
CA ALA A 184 -6.95 37.15 -7.14
C ALA A 184 -6.10 38.40 -6.84
N ARG A 185 -6.30 39.50 -7.59
CA ARG A 185 -5.68 40.81 -7.32
C ARG A 185 -5.99 41.33 -5.91
N ARG A 186 -7.15 40.98 -5.34
CA ARG A 186 -7.53 41.39 -3.98
C ARG A 186 -6.60 40.82 -2.90
N VAL A 187 -6.08 39.60 -3.11
CA VAL A 187 -5.19 38.91 -2.15
C VAL A 187 -3.72 38.99 -2.53
N SER A 188 -3.40 39.65 -3.64
CA SER A 188 -2.03 39.77 -4.13
C SER A 188 -1.04 40.33 -3.10
N PRO A 189 -1.37 41.32 -2.23
CA PRO A 189 -0.44 41.77 -1.19
C PRO A 189 -0.01 40.65 -0.23
N LEU A 190 -0.95 39.79 0.19
CA LEU A 190 -0.65 38.66 1.06
C LEU A 190 0.14 37.56 0.33
N LEU A 191 -0.24 37.27 -0.92
CA LEU A 191 0.45 36.29 -1.75
C LEU A 191 1.89 36.72 -2.05
N ASN A 192 2.12 38.01 -2.30
CA ASN A 192 3.45 38.58 -2.50
C ASN A 192 4.35 38.42 -1.27
N CYS A 193 3.81 38.53 -0.05
CA CYS A 193 4.59 38.23 1.16
C CYS A 193 5.09 36.77 1.15
N GLY A 194 4.22 35.82 0.78
CA GLY A 194 4.58 34.40 0.70
C GLY A 194 5.48 34.05 -0.49
N LEU A 195 5.44 34.85 -1.56
CA LEU A 195 6.30 34.73 -2.74
C LEU A 195 7.72 35.25 -2.47
N LEU A 196 7.83 36.44 -1.86
CA LEU A 196 9.10 37.13 -1.61
C LEU A 196 9.82 36.60 -0.37
N CYS A 197 9.08 36.27 0.70
CA CYS A 197 9.62 35.68 1.92
C CYS A 197 9.70 34.16 1.78
N ASN A 198 10.41 33.70 0.75
CA ASN A 198 10.44 32.29 0.37
C ASN A 198 11.83 31.89 -0.12
N ASN A 199 12.32 30.72 0.32
CA ASN A 199 13.61 30.19 -0.13
C ASN A 199 13.46 29.07 -1.16
N SER A 200 12.22 28.67 -1.47
CA SER A 200 11.95 27.64 -2.46
C SER A 200 12.07 28.22 -3.86
N VAL A 201 12.50 27.39 -4.81
CA VAL A 201 12.76 27.82 -6.19
C VAL A 201 12.12 26.88 -7.18
N LEU A 202 11.77 27.42 -8.36
CA LEU A 202 11.35 26.61 -9.49
C LEU A 202 12.59 26.06 -10.21
N GLY A 203 12.91 24.81 -9.93
CA GLY A 203 13.97 24.07 -10.60
C GLY A 203 13.47 23.17 -11.73
N LYS A 204 14.35 22.29 -12.19
CA LYS A 204 14.04 21.19 -13.10
C LYS A 204 14.41 19.86 -12.45
N ASP A 205 13.57 18.85 -12.61
CA ASP A 205 13.88 17.48 -12.20
C ASP A 205 14.85 16.79 -13.18
N GLU A 206 15.29 15.56 -12.87
CA GLU A 206 16.19 14.76 -13.71
C GLU A 206 15.72 14.62 -15.17
N ASN A 207 14.40 14.61 -15.37
CA ASN A 207 13.76 14.56 -16.69
C ASN A 207 13.49 15.95 -17.31
N GLN A 208 14.16 17.00 -16.86
CA GLN A 208 14.00 18.40 -17.30
C GLN A 208 12.59 18.99 -17.10
N LYS A 209 11.71 18.33 -16.32
CA LYS A 209 10.38 18.83 -15.98
C LYS A 209 10.47 19.88 -14.86
N LYS A 210 9.67 20.94 -14.95
CA LYS A 210 9.53 21.95 -13.89
C LYS A 210 9.21 21.28 -12.55
N LYS A 211 9.98 21.58 -11.50
CA LYS A 211 9.81 21.02 -10.16
C LYS A 211 10.20 22.07 -9.12
N TYR A 212 9.34 22.25 -8.12
CA TYR A 212 9.66 23.12 -7.00
C TYR A 212 10.62 22.42 -6.04
N ILE A 213 11.66 23.14 -5.62
CA ILE A 213 12.71 22.64 -4.74
C ILE A 213 12.71 23.52 -3.49
N GLY A 214 12.52 22.91 -2.32
CA GLY A 214 12.50 23.61 -1.04
C GLY A 214 11.62 22.91 0.01
N ASP A 215 11.28 23.62 1.08
CA ASP A 215 10.40 23.11 2.12
C ASP A 215 8.96 22.98 1.58
N PRO A 216 8.22 21.88 1.85
CA PRO A 216 6.87 21.70 1.36
C PRO A 216 5.91 22.84 1.69
N THR A 217 6.09 23.50 2.84
CA THR A 217 5.27 24.64 3.26
C THR A 217 5.56 25.86 2.42
N GLU A 218 6.84 26.17 2.22
CA GLU A 218 7.28 27.27 1.37
C GLU A 218 6.87 27.06 -0.10
N ILE A 219 6.98 25.83 -0.61
CA ILE A 219 6.48 25.48 -1.96
C ILE A 219 4.97 25.73 -2.07
N ALA A 220 4.20 25.36 -1.06
CA ALA A 220 2.74 25.58 -1.07
C ALA A 220 2.40 27.08 -1.17
N LEU A 221 3.19 27.96 -0.55
CA LEU A 221 3.04 29.41 -0.66
C LEU A 221 3.35 29.90 -2.08
N LEU A 222 4.45 29.45 -2.69
CA LEU A 222 4.78 29.79 -4.08
C LEU A 222 3.67 29.38 -5.06
N ILE A 223 3.14 28.16 -4.89
CA ILE A 223 2.04 27.66 -5.72
C ILE A 223 0.79 28.52 -5.55
N SER A 224 0.47 28.95 -4.32
CA SER A 224 -0.69 29.81 -4.08
C SER A 224 -0.56 31.17 -4.74
N ALA A 225 0.65 31.74 -4.80
CA ALA A 225 0.92 32.97 -5.54
C ALA A 225 0.83 32.74 -7.06
N GLY A 226 1.39 31.62 -7.55
CA GLY A 226 1.31 31.24 -8.97
C GLY A 226 -0.12 31.01 -9.48
N LYS A 227 -1.04 30.52 -8.64
CA LYS A 227 -2.48 30.43 -8.95
C LYS A 227 -3.13 31.79 -9.21
N ALA A 228 -2.59 32.85 -8.62
CA ALA A 228 -3.00 34.23 -8.88
C ALA A 228 -2.33 34.84 -10.12
N GLY A 229 -1.45 34.10 -10.79
CA GLY A 229 -0.65 34.57 -11.91
C GLY A 229 0.58 35.40 -11.52
N LEU A 230 0.96 35.38 -10.23
CA LEU A 230 2.14 36.10 -9.74
C LEU A 230 3.39 35.25 -9.95
N GLU A 231 4.41 35.81 -10.60
CA GLU A 231 5.71 35.17 -10.80
C GLU A 231 6.83 35.92 -10.04
N PRO A 232 7.89 35.23 -9.58
CA PRO A 232 9.00 35.86 -8.87
C PRO A 232 9.68 36.99 -9.67
N ASP A 233 9.68 36.89 -11.00
CA ASP A 233 10.36 37.82 -11.90
C ASP A 233 9.60 39.15 -12.12
N GLU A 234 8.39 39.33 -11.58
CA GLU A 234 7.66 40.62 -11.67
C GLU A 234 8.23 41.73 -10.76
N TYR A 235 9.15 41.39 -9.85
CA TYR A 235 9.68 42.31 -8.83
C TYR A 235 11.21 42.45 -8.80
N VAL A 236 11.91 41.92 -9.81
CA VAL A 236 13.38 42.05 -9.99
C VAL A 236 13.71 43.10 -11.05
#